data_AF-A0A9J5ZIE1-F1
#
_entry.id   AF-A0A9J5ZIE1-F1
#
_cell.length_a   1.000
_cell.length_b   1.000
_cell.length_c   1.000
_cell.angle_alpha   90.00
_cell.angle_beta   90.00
_cell.angle_gamma   90.00
#
_symmetry.space_group_name_H-M   'P 1'
#
loop_
_entity.id
_entity.type
_entity.pdbx_description
1 polymer ?
#
loop_
_entity_poly.entity_id
_entity_poly.type
_entity_poly.pdbx_seq_one_letter_code
_entity_poly.pdbx_strand_id
1 'polypeptide(L)'
;MNGFTLITLRWYHGGVLDLTSGEPIYNGGKVTEFLDVDIDKISYFELKDYIRELGYSTTCTFSIKAPNSGILVDVDNDKDILDMMCSFGRWG
;
A
#
# COMPACT_ATOMS: atom_id res chain seq x y z
N MET A 1 -26.99 -0.72 -10.93
CA MET A 1 -26.19 -1.87 -10.43
C MET A 1 -25.08 -1.28 -9.59
N ASN A 2 -25.10 -1.45 -8.26
CA ASN A 2 -23.92 -1.19 -7.46
C ASN A 2 -23.01 -2.41 -7.66
N GLY A 3 -21.99 -2.26 -8.49
CA GLY A 3 -20.98 -3.29 -8.69
C GLY A 3 -20.23 -3.52 -7.38
N PHE A 4 -20.02 -4.77 -7.01
CA PHE A 4 -19.08 -5.12 -5.95
C PHE A 4 -17.67 -4.92 -6.52
N THR A 5 -16.96 -3.89 -6.04
CA THR A 5 -15.55 -3.69 -6.38
C THR A 5 -14.72 -4.45 -5.35
N LEU A 6 -14.21 -5.63 -5.73
CA LEU A 6 -13.26 -6.34 -4.90
C LEU A 6 -11.94 -5.57 -4.92
N ILE A 7 -11.56 -5.00 -3.78
CA ILE A 7 -10.28 -4.31 -3.64
C ILE A 7 -9.30 -5.25 -2.95
N THR A 8 -8.19 -5.51 -3.64
CA THR A 8 -7.11 -6.37 -3.17
C THR A 8 -5.92 -5.50 -2.79
N LEU A 9 -5.48 -5.59 -1.54
CA LEU A 9 -4.25 -4.95 -1.09
C LEU A 9 -3.11 -5.97 -1.18
N ARG A 10 -2.19 -5.75 -2.12
CA ARG A 10 -1.01 -6.59 -2.31
C ARG A 10 0.19 -6.00 -1.59
N TRP A 11 0.66 -6.72 -0.56
CA TRP A 11 1.84 -6.37 0.22
C TRP A 11 3.09 -7.05 -0.30
N TYR A 12 4.13 -6.27 -0.52
CA TYR A 12 5.50 -6.77 -0.73
C TYR A 12 6.29 -6.51 0.55
N HIS A 13 6.82 -7.55 1.19
CA HIS A 13 7.45 -7.43 2.51
C HIS A 13 8.64 -8.38 2.69
N GLY A 14 9.57 -8.03 3.59
CA GLY A 14 10.76 -8.83 3.89
C GLY A 14 11.85 -8.85 2.80
N GLY A 15 11.73 -8.01 1.78
CA GLY A 15 12.73 -7.77 0.73
C GLY A 15 13.30 -6.35 0.78
N VAL A 16 13.85 -5.89 -0.35
CA VAL A 16 14.45 -4.56 -0.49
C VAL A 16 13.79 -3.82 -1.64
N LEU A 17 13.39 -2.57 -1.40
CA LEU A 17 12.92 -1.66 -2.44
C LEU A 17 14.12 -0.97 -3.09
N ASP A 18 14.36 -1.25 -4.38
CA ASP A 18 15.41 -0.65 -5.19
C ASP A 18 14.84 0.51 -6.02
N LEU A 19 15.41 1.69 -5.84
CA LEU A 19 15.04 2.93 -6.54
C LEU A 19 16.10 3.38 -7.55
N THR A 20 17.20 2.63 -7.70
CA THR A 20 18.35 3.03 -8.52
C THR A 20 18.09 3.00 -10.02
N SER A 21 17.13 2.19 -10.46
CA SER A 21 16.80 1.97 -11.88
C SER A 21 15.89 3.04 -12.50
N GLY A 22 15.43 4.02 -11.72
CA GLY A 22 14.44 5.02 -12.13
C GLY A 22 12.99 4.56 -11.98
N GLU A 23 12.74 3.24 -11.95
CA GLU A 23 11.47 2.66 -11.52
C GLU A 23 11.63 1.95 -10.17
N PRO A 24 10.62 2.02 -9.26
CA PRO A 24 10.66 1.28 -8.01
C PRO A 24 10.51 -0.22 -8.26
N ILE A 25 11.55 -1.00 -7.93
CA ILE A 25 11.57 -2.46 -8.06
C ILE A 25 11.67 -3.08 -6.66
N TYR A 26 10.72 -3.94 -6.31
CA TYR A 26 10.79 -4.70 -5.07
C TYR A 26 11.51 -6.03 -5.30
N ASN A 27 12.66 -6.23 -4.65
CA ASN A 27 13.51 -7.41 -4.83
C ASN A 27 13.47 -8.32 -3.61
N GLY A 28 13.16 -9.60 -3.83
CA GLY A 28 13.09 -10.64 -2.79
C GLY A 28 11.85 -10.54 -1.91
N GLY A 29 11.89 -11.18 -0.74
CA GLY A 29 10.81 -11.16 0.23
C GLY A 29 9.62 -12.07 -0.12
N LYS A 30 8.44 -11.70 0.38
CA LYS A 30 7.16 -12.38 0.17
C LYS A 30 6.11 -11.41 -0.34
N VAL A 31 5.11 -11.97 -1.02
CA VAL A 31 3.90 -11.25 -1.43
C VAL A 31 2.71 -11.84 -0.68
N THR A 32 1.96 -10.98 0.01
CA THR A 32 0.72 -11.37 0.69
C THR A 32 -0.43 -10.50 0.17
N GLU A 33 -1.57 -11.11 -0.11
CA GLU A 33 -2.76 -10.42 -0.59
C GLU A 33 -3.84 -10.43 0.49
N PHE A 34 -4.34 -9.24 0.85
CA PHE A 34 -5.55 -9.09 1.64
C PHE A 34 -6.71 -8.79 0.70
N LEU A 35 -7.78 -9.55 0.83
CA LEU A 35 -9.00 -9.43 0.03
C LEU A 35 -10.05 -8.67 0.83
N ASP A 36 -10.98 -8.02 0.13
CA ASP A 36 -12.12 -7.31 0.72
C ASP A 36 -11.71 -6.17 1.67
N VAL A 37 -10.67 -5.42 1.27
CA VAL A 37 -10.19 -4.29 2.06
C VAL A 37 -11.15 -3.12 1.94
N ASP A 38 -11.64 -2.65 3.09
CA ASP A 38 -12.45 -1.44 3.20
C ASP A 38 -11.57 -0.20 2.97
N ILE A 39 -11.55 0.28 1.72
CA ILE A 39 -10.71 1.43 1.32
C ILE A 39 -11.07 2.73 2.03
N ASP A 40 -12.32 2.87 2.49
CA ASP A 40 -12.77 4.06 3.21
C ASP A 40 -12.19 4.09 4.64
N LYS A 41 -11.68 2.95 5.12
CA LYS A 41 -11.08 2.80 6.45
C LYS A 41 -9.56 2.79 6.46
N ILE A 42 -8.91 2.57 5.31
CA ILE A 42 -7.44 2.48 5.22
C ILE A 42 -6.80 3.66 5.95
N SER A 43 -6.20 3.35 7.09
CA SER A 43 -5.45 4.27 7.92
C SER A 43 -4.02 3.79 8.12
N TYR A 44 -3.15 4.69 8.52
CA TYR A 44 -1.76 4.39 8.83
C TYR A 44 -1.65 3.39 9.99
N PHE A 45 -2.61 3.39 10.92
CA PHE A 45 -2.68 2.40 11.99
C PHE A 45 -3.04 1.01 11.45
N GLU A 46 -3.99 0.90 10.52
CA GLU A 46 -4.30 -0.39 9.88
C GLU A 46 -3.11 -0.94 9.08
N LEU A 47 -2.36 -0.09 8.36
CA LEU A 47 -1.12 -0.52 7.68
C LEU A 47 -0.10 -1.13 8.66
N LYS A 48 0.03 -0.54 9.85
CA LYS A 48 0.86 -1.08 10.94
C LYS A 48 0.31 -2.38 11.50
N ASP A 49 -1.00 -2.51 11.61
CA ASP A 49 -1.63 -3.72 12.09
C ASP A 49 -1.42 -4.88 11.11
N TYR A 50 -1.57 -4.64 9.79
CA TYR A 50 -1.28 -5.64 8.77
C TYR A 50 0.17 -6.13 8.82
N ILE A 51 1.16 -5.24 8.91
CA ILE A 51 2.57 -5.69 8.95
C ILE A 51 2.90 -6.44 10.24
N ARG A 52 2.24 -6.07 11.35
CA ARG A 52 2.35 -6.76 12.63
C ARG A 52 1.75 -8.16 12.56
N GLU A 53 0.61 -8.34 11.91
CA GLU A 53 0.00 -9.67 11.66
C GLU A 53 0.91 -10.56 10.81
N LEU A 54 1.67 -9.97 9.89
CA LEU A 54 2.68 -10.68 9.09
C LEU A 54 3.97 -11.00 9.88
N GLY A 55 4.05 -10.63 11.16
CA GLY A 55 5.15 -10.98 12.07
C GLY A 55 6.33 -10.00 12.05
N TYR A 56 6.16 -8.79 11.50
CA TYR A 56 7.22 -7.78 11.46
C TYR A 56 7.05 -6.74 12.57
N SER A 57 8.14 -6.02 12.84
CA SER A 57 8.09 -4.77 13.59
C SER A 57 7.35 -3.70 12.80
N THR A 58 6.70 -2.78 13.51
CA THR A 58 6.05 -1.59 12.91
C THR A 58 7.04 -0.45 12.62
N THR A 59 8.33 -0.61 12.94
CA THR A 59 9.40 0.29 12.51
C THR A 59 9.84 -0.07 11.08
N CYS A 60 9.02 0.33 10.12
CA CYS A 60 9.29 0.21 8.68
C CYS A 60 8.74 1.42 7.94
N THR A 61 9.27 1.67 6.76
CA THR A 61 8.67 2.64 5.82
C THR A 61 7.56 1.94 5.05
N PHE A 62 6.39 2.55 5.03
CA PHE A 62 5.31 2.14 4.14
C PHE A 62 5.39 2.95 2.87
N SER A 63 5.39 2.27 1.73
CA SER A 63 5.33 2.93 0.44
C SER A 63 4.19 2.36 -0.38
N ILE A 64 3.34 3.22 -0.90
CA ILE A 64 2.16 2.85 -1.66
C ILE A 64 2.34 3.30 -3.10
N LYS A 65 2.03 2.39 -4.02
CA LYS A 65 1.98 2.63 -5.45
C LYS A 65 0.54 2.49 -5.92
N ALA A 66 -0.04 3.57 -6.42
CA ALA A 66 -1.38 3.50 -6.98
C ALA A 66 -1.44 2.72 -8.30
N PRO A 67 -2.61 2.16 -8.65
CA PRO A 67 -2.83 1.56 -9.96
C PRO A 67 -2.53 2.59 -11.03
N ASN A 68 -1.77 2.18 -12.04
CA ASN A 68 -1.41 3.01 -13.19
C ASN A 68 -0.52 4.22 -12.87
N SER A 69 0.02 4.31 -11.65
CA SER A 69 1.06 5.27 -11.30
C SER A 69 2.42 4.57 -11.31
N GLY A 70 3.40 5.14 -12.02
CA GLY A 70 4.81 4.77 -11.86
C GLY A 70 5.42 5.30 -10.55
N ILE A 71 4.70 6.20 -9.87
CA ILE A 71 5.14 6.90 -8.67
C ILE A 71 4.76 6.08 -7.44
N LEU A 72 5.76 5.90 -6.57
CA LEU A 72 5.63 5.28 -5.27
C LEU A 72 5.79 6.38 -4.22
N VAL A 73 4.87 6.42 -3.27
CA VAL A 73 4.75 7.48 -2.27
C VAL A 73 4.93 6.87 -0.89
N ASP A 74 5.85 7.42 -0.11
CA ASP A 74 6.02 7.04 1.28
C ASP A 74 4.89 7.63 2.13
N VAL A 75 4.41 6.83 3.09
CA VAL A 75 3.29 7.16 3.96
C VAL A 75 3.76 7.13 5.40
N ASP A 76 3.63 8.26 6.08
CA ASP A 76 4.00 8.42 7.48
C ASP A 76 2.77 8.64 8.39
N ASN A 77 1.64 9.07 7.82
CA ASN A 77 0.42 9.35 8.56
C ASN A 77 -0.84 9.32 7.66
N ASP A 78 -2.02 9.44 8.28
CA ASP A 78 -3.32 9.38 7.58
C ASP A 78 -3.52 10.50 6.55
N LYS A 79 -2.87 11.65 6.73
CA LYS A 79 -2.96 12.75 5.75
C LYS A 79 -2.29 12.36 4.45
N ASP A 80 -1.14 11.68 4.50
CA ASP A 80 -0.45 11.22 3.29
C ASP A 80 -1.33 10.23 2.51
N ILE A 81 -2.05 9.36 3.24
CA ILE A 81 -3.04 8.45 2.64
C ILE A 81 -4.20 9.23 2.01
N LEU A 82 -4.75 10.21 2.70
CA LEU A 82 -5.85 11.03 2.18
C LEU A 82 -5.44 11.82 0.94
N ASP A 83 -4.29 12.50 1.00
CA ASP A 83 -3.74 13.31 -0.09
C ASP A 83 -3.48 12.43 -1.32
N MET A 84 -2.97 11.21 -1.10
CA MET A 84 -2.78 10.19 -2.11
C MET A 84 -4.10 9.74 -2.74
N MET A 85 -5.11 9.40 -1.93
CA MET A 85 -6.44 9.01 -2.44
C MET A 85 -7.10 10.14 -3.25
N CYS A 86 -6.92 11.39 -2.82
CA CYS A 86 -7.44 12.57 -3.52
C CYS A 86 -6.72 12.83 -4.85
N SER A 87 -5.39 12.67 -4.88
CA SER A 87 -4.57 12.94 -6.06
C SER A 87 -4.66 11.86 -7.14
N PHE A 88 -5.03 10.64 -6.77
CA PHE A 88 -5.29 9.56 -7.72
C PHE A 88 -6.70 9.54 -8.32
N GLY A 89 -7.58 10.48 -7.96
CA GLY A 89 -8.78 10.82 -8.71
C GLY A 89 -9.63 9.64 -9.20
N ARG A 90 -10.52 9.15 -8.33
CA ARG A 90 -11.55 8.11 -8.57
C ARG A 90 -11.02 6.68 -8.77
N TRP A 91 -10.87 5.97 -7.65
CA TRP A 91 -11.23 4.56 -7.61
C TRP A 91 -12.75 4.46 -7.76
N GLY A 92 -13.24 4.52 -9.00
CA GLY A 92 -14.64 4.34 -9.38
C GLY A 92 -14.86 2.98 -10.00
#